data_AF-A0A1X0S025-F1
#
_entry.id   AF-A0A1X0S025-F1
#
_cell.length_a   1.000
_cell.length_b   1.000
_cell.length_c   1.000
_cell.angle_alpha   90.00
_cell.angle_beta   90.00
_cell.angle_gamma   90.00
#
_symmetry.space_group_name_H-M   'P 1'
#
loop_
_entity.id
_entity.type
_entity.pdbx_description
1 polymer ?
#
loop_
_entity_poly.entity_id
_entity_poly.type
_entity_poly.pdbx_seq_one_letter_code
_entity_poly.pdbx_strand_id
1 'polypeptide(L)'
;MVFVPTILWTALVFFSNTGPLIKTNPIFNVFEPNFAFFFIASYIVYYVILDPIAATLYTPILLYMCHSATNYYKTNPNANKIAIVIHIISWILQLLGHGLAEKRSPKFLDNVVQAFVSAPYFVFFEVLFMLGYRPKLYKEVMYEVNKDIATFRARQKRRDVPIRK
;
A
#
# COMPACT_ATOMS: atom_id res chain seq x y z
N MET A 1 3.09 -7.34 -4.57
CA MET A 1 1.84 -7.20 -3.78
C MET A 1 2.01 -7.61 -2.34
N VAL A 2 2.55 -8.80 -2.05
CA VAL A 2 2.70 -9.34 -0.68
C VAL A 2 3.48 -8.42 0.28
N PHE A 3 4.44 -7.63 -0.21
CA PHE A 3 5.26 -6.75 0.63
C PHE A 3 4.66 -5.37 0.88
N VAL A 4 3.54 -5.00 0.24
CA VAL A 4 2.92 -3.68 0.41
C VAL A 4 2.47 -3.43 1.87
N PRO A 5 1.81 -4.38 2.57
CA PRO A 5 1.48 -4.20 3.98
C PRO A 5 2.71 -4.03 4.86
N THR A 6 3.81 -4.73 4.55
CA THR A 6 5.08 -4.62 5.28
C THR A 6 5.75 -3.26 5.09
N ILE A 7 5.73 -2.73 3.86
CA ILE A 7 6.23 -1.38 3.55
C ILE A 7 5.40 -0.34 4.30
N LEU A 8 4.07 -0.47 4.32
CA LEU A 8 3.20 0.41 5.09
C LEU A 8 3.52 0.33 6.58
N TRP A 9 3.61 -0.88 7.14
CA TRP A 9 3.87 -1.06 8.58
C TRP A 9 5.22 -0.46 9.00
N THR A 10 6.28 -0.71 8.24
CA THR A 10 7.61 -0.12 8.52
C THR A 10 7.61 1.40 8.37
N ALA A 11 6.83 1.97 7.43
CA ALA A 11 6.64 3.42 7.35
C ALA A 11 5.94 3.99 8.59
N LEU A 12 4.94 3.28 9.14
CA LEU A 12 4.28 3.67 10.39
C LEU A 12 5.25 3.63 11.59
N VAL A 13 6.20 2.69 11.62
CA VAL A 13 7.27 2.67 12.63
C VAL A 13 8.12 3.95 12.52
N PHE A 14 8.49 4.38 11.31
CA PHE A 14 9.22 5.64 11.14
C PHE A 14 8.38 6.84 11.57
N PHE A 15 7.10 6.90 11.20
CA PHE A 15 6.20 7.98 11.58
C PHE A 15 5.97 8.07 13.09
N SER A 16 6.08 6.95 13.79
CA SER A 16 5.98 6.88 15.26
C SER A 16 7.11 7.64 15.98
N ASN A 17 8.21 7.97 15.31
CA ASN A 17 9.31 8.76 15.87
C ASN A 17 8.92 10.18 16.28
N THR A 18 7.80 10.69 15.75
CA THR A 18 7.29 12.02 16.10
C THR A 18 6.83 12.10 17.56
N GLY A 19 6.52 10.97 18.20
CA GLY A 19 5.90 10.93 19.52
C GLY A 19 4.48 11.51 19.53
N PRO A 20 3.82 11.57 20.70
CA PRO A 20 2.47 12.14 20.81
C PRO A 20 2.48 13.63 20.43
N LEU A 21 1.76 14.00 19.36
CA LEU A 21 1.63 15.39 18.91
C LEU A 21 0.55 16.15 19.72
N ILE A 22 -0.39 15.41 20.29
CA ILE A 22 -1.44 15.95 21.16
C ILE A 22 -1.31 15.28 22.53
N LYS A 23 -1.30 16.09 23.60
CA LYS A 23 -1.38 15.57 24.96
C LYS A 23 -2.79 15.02 25.21
N THR A 24 -2.91 13.71 25.23
CA THR A 24 -4.16 13.00 25.52
C THR A 24 -4.15 12.46 26.95
N ASN A 25 -5.35 12.28 27.50
CA ASN A 25 -5.50 11.64 28.81
C ASN A 25 -5.02 10.18 28.74
N PRO A 26 -4.26 9.67 29.73
CA PRO A 26 -3.71 8.31 29.72
C PRO A 26 -4.75 7.20 29.51
N ILE A 27 -5.99 7.45 29.96
CA ILE A 27 -7.12 6.52 29.88
C ILE A 27 -7.59 6.30 28.43
N PHE A 28 -7.37 7.27 27.53
CA PHE A 28 -7.76 7.20 26.11
C PHE A 28 -6.56 6.95 25.18
N ASN A 29 -5.38 6.64 25.71
CA ASN A 29 -4.13 6.66 24.96
C ASN A 29 -3.78 5.33 24.26
N VAL A 30 -4.79 4.55 23.85
CA VAL A 30 -4.58 3.29 23.10
C VAL A 30 -3.97 3.58 21.73
N PHE A 31 -4.36 4.70 21.13
CA PHE A 31 -3.79 5.22 19.90
C PHE A 31 -3.13 6.55 20.23
N GLU A 32 -1.84 6.51 20.55
CA GLU A 32 -1.09 7.75 20.73
C GLU A 32 -1.18 8.58 19.45
N PRO A 33 -1.63 9.85 19.54
CA PRO A 33 -1.83 10.71 18.37
C PRO A 33 -0.49 11.24 17.86
N ASN A 34 0.35 10.33 17.38
CA ASN A 34 1.59 10.60 16.67
C ASN A 34 1.29 10.77 15.17
N PHE A 35 2.32 11.05 14.37
CA PHE A 35 2.15 11.20 12.93
C PHE A 35 1.61 9.93 12.24
N ALA A 36 1.94 8.73 12.74
CA ALA A 36 1.41 7.48 12.20
C ALA A 36 -0.12 7.39 12.33
N PHE A 37 -0.67 7.85 13.46
CA PHE A 37 -2.10 7.90 13.70
C PHE A 37 -2.82 8.82 12.69
N PHE A 38 -2.36 10.05 12.53
CA PHE A 38 -2.97 10.99 11.58
C PHE A 38 -2.84 10.53 10.13
N PHE A 39 -1.72 9.89 9.80
CA PHE A 39 -1.51 9.28 8.49
C PHE A 39 -2.52 8.15 8.22
N ILE A 40 -2.77 7.27 9.19
CA ILE A 40 -3.77 6.21 9.05
C ILE A 40 -5.20 6.75 9.06
N ALA A 41 -5.48 7.78 9.86
CA ALA A 41 -6.77 8.45 9.84
C ALA A 41 -7.09 9.05 8.46
N SER A 42 -6.11 9.70 7.81
CA SER A 42 -6.31 10.24 6.46
C SER A 42 -6.52 9.14 5.42
N TYR A 43 -5.81 8.01 5.55
CA TYR A 43 -6.03 6.82 4.70
C TYR A 43 -7.44 6.25 4.88
N ILE A 44 -7.93 6.12 6.11
CA ILE A 44 -9.29 5.64 6.39
C ILE A 44 -10.32 6.58 5.75
N VAL A 45 -10.20 7.90 5.94
CA VAL A 45 -11.10 8.88 5.32
C VAL A 45 -11.11 8.74 3.79
N TYR A 46 -9.93 8.66 3.17
CA TYR A 46 -9.80 8.46 1.73
C TYR A 46 -10.45 7.16 1.27
N TYR A 47 -10.25 6.06 1.99
CA TYR A 47 -10.84 4.76 1.65
C TYR A 47 -12.35 4.71 1.83
N VAL A 48 -12.90 5.41 2.83
CA VAL A 48 -14.35 5.56 3.02
C VAL A 48 -14.98 6.31 1.84
N ILE A 49 -14.31 7.34 1.31
CA ILE A 49 -14.77 8.06 0.12
C ILE A 49 -14.83 7.12 -1.10
N LEU A 50 -13.90 6.16 -1.21
CA LEU A 50 -13.86 5.20 -2.33
C LEU A 50 -14.91 4.09 -2.20
N ASP A 51 -14.96 3.40 -1.05
CA ASP A 51 -15.96 2.37 -0.75
C ASP A 51 -16.13 2.25 0.77
N PRO A 52 -17.26 2.73 1.33
CA PRO A 52 -17.52 2.70 2.77
C PRO A 52 -17.50 1.30 3.40
N ILE A 53 -17.97 0.28 2.67
CA ILE A 53 -18.09 -1.09 3.20
C ILE A 53 -16.69 -1.70 3.27
N ALA A 54 -15.94 -1.65 2.17
CA ALA A 54 -14.57 -2.15 2.15
C ALA A 54 -13.68 -1.40 3.15
N ALA A 55 -13.83 -0.08 3.26
CA ALA A 55 -13.09 0.72 4.23
C ALA A 55 -13.42 0.33 5.68
N THR A 56 -14.69 0.07 5.99
CA THR A 56 -15.12 -0.37 7.32
C THR A 56 -14.47 -1.72 7.68
N LEU A 57 -14.40 -2.65 6.72
CA LEU A 57 -13.72 -3.94 6.91
C LEU A 57 -12.20 -3.77 7.08
N TYR A 58 -11.59 -2.80 6.38
CA TYR A 58 -10.14 -2.58 6.45
C TYR A 58 -9.69 -1.79 7.67
N THR A 59 -10.55 -0.89 8.17
CA THR A 59 -10.27 0.01 9.31
C THR A 59 -9.67 -0.70 10.54
N PRO A 60 -10.24 -1.81 11.07
CA PRO A 60 -9.64 -2.48 12.23
C PRO A 60 -8.22 -2.99 11.96
N ILE A 61 -7.94 -3.43 10.73
CA ILE A 61 -6.60 -3.88 10.33
C ILE A 61 -5.63 -2.70 10.29
N LEU A 62 -6.03 -1.58 9.67
CA LEU A 62 -5.20 -0.37 9.61
C LEU A 62 -4.90 0.21 10.99
N LEU A 63 -5.90 0.26 11.87
CA LEU A 63 -5.74 0.71 13.25
C LEU A 63 -4.81 -0.23 14.03
N TYR A 64 -4.98 -1.55 13.88
CA TYR A 64 -4.08 -2.52 14.50
C TYR A 64 -2.63 -2.38 13.99
N MET A 65 -2.43 -2.17 12.68
CA MET A 65 -1.10 -1.90 12.12
C MET A 65 -0.49 -0.62 12.71
N CYS A 66 -1.27 0.44 12.86
CA CYS A 66 -0.83 1.69 13.49
C CYS A 66 -0.41 1.48 14.95
N HIS A 67 -1.27 0.81 15.73
CA HIS A 67 -1.02 0.53 17.15
C HIS A 67 0.21 -0.36 17.33
N SER A 68 0.31 -1.45 16.57
CA SER A 68 1.44 -2.38 16.64
C SER A 68 2.76 -1.71 16.23
N ALA A 69 2.78 -0.88 15.18
CA ALA A 69 3.96 -0.14 14.77
C ALA A 69 4.41 0.87 15.85
N THR A 70 3.46 1.60 16.41
CA THR A 70 3.72 2.56 17.50
C THR A 70 4.24 1.86 18.75
N ASN A 71 3.65 0.72 19.13
CA ASN A 71 4.09 -0.06 20.28
C ASN A 71 5.48 -0.70 20.05
N TYR A 72 5.73 -1.21 18.84
CA TYR A 72 7.04 -1.76 18.46
C TYR A 72 8.14 -0.71 18.54
N TYR A 73 7.87 0.51 18.07
CA TYR A 73 8.79 1.64 18.19
C TYR A 73 9.18 1.92 19.65
N LYS A 74 8.21 1.93 20.56
CA LYS A 74 8.47 2.21 21.99
C LYS A 74 9.20 1.12 22.73
N THR A 75 8.86 -0.13 22.42
CA THR A 75 9.33 -1.29 23.19
C THR A 75 10.67 -1.80 22.70
N ASN A 76 11.08 -1.46 21.48
CA ASN A 76 12.32 -1.94 20.89
C ASN A 76 13.31 -0.79 20.62
N PRO A 77 14.44 -0.72 21.35
CA PRO A 77 15.47 0.31 21.14
C PRO A 77 16.06 0.32 19.72
N ASN A 78 15.99 -0.81 19.01
CA ASN A 78 16.48 -0.96 17.65
C ASN A 78 15.36 -0.90 16.59
N ALA A 79 14.14 -0.47 16.95
CA ALA A 79 12.97 -0.47 16.07
C ALA A 79 13.26 0.17 14.71
N ASN A 80 13.87 1.36 14.70
CA ASN A 80 14.20 2.07 13.45
C ASN A 80 15.22 1.30 12.59
N LYS A 81 16.25 0.72 13.22
CA LYS A 81 17.29 -0.06 12.51
C LYS A 81 16.70 -1.31 11.87
N ILE A 82 15.80 -1.99 12.59
CA ILE A 82 15.14 -3.19 12.07
C ILE A 82 14.14 -2.79 10.97
N ALA A 83 13.34 -1.74 11.22
CA ALA A 83 12.36 -1.25 10.26
C ALA A 83 13.01 -0.82 8.94
N ILE A 84 14.18 -0.14 8.95
CA ILE A 84 14.85 0.28 7.70
C ILE A 84 15.38 -0.89 6.90
N VAL A 85 15.93 -1.92 7.56
CA VAL A 85 16.38 -3.14 6.89
C VAL A 85 15.18 -3.84 6.23
N ILE A 86 14.09 -4.03 6.97
CA ILE A 86 12.86 -4.65 6.44
C ILE A 86 12.26 -3.81 5.31
N HIS A 87 12.25 -2.48 5.45
CA HIS A 87 11.69 -1.57 4.46
C HIS A 87 12.43 -1.67 3.12
N ILE A 88 13.77 -1.62 3.16
CA ILE A 88 14.62 -1.73 1.97
C ILE A 88 14.45 -3.11 1.31
N ILE A 89 14.51 -4.20 2.08
CA ILE A 89 14.33 -5.55 1.55
C ILE A 89 12.94 -5.70 0.91
N SER A 90 11.90 -5.18 1.57
CA SER A 90 10.52 -5.22 1.05
C SER A 90 10.40 -4.46 -0.27
N TRP A 91 11.03 -3.28 -0.39
CA TRP A 91 11.09 -2.54 -1.65
C TRP A 91 11.83 -3.29 -2.74
N ILE A 92 13.01 -3.86 -2.44
CA ILE A 92 13.79 -4.65 -3.41
C ILE A 92 12.94 -5.81 -3.93
N LEU A 93 12.32 -6.58 -3.03
CA LEU A 93 11.48 -7.71 -3.43
C LEU A 93 10.22 -7.29 -4.19
N GLN A 94 9.62 -6.15 -3.84
CA GLN A 94 8.48 -5.60 -4.56
C GLN A 94 8.87 -5.15 -5.98
N LEU A 95 10.00 -4.47 -6.13
CA LEU A 95 10.53 -4.03 -7.42
C LEU A 95 10.97 -5.20 -8.29
N LEU A 96 11.65 -6.20 -7.71
CA LEU A 96 12.02 -7.43 -8.41
C LEU A 96 10.79 -8.21 -8.84
N GLY A 97 9.80 -8.37 -7.97
CA GLY A 97 8.55 -9.06 -8.28
C GLY A 97 7.83 -8.41 -9.47
N HIS A 98 7.70 -7.08 -9.48
CA HIS A 98 7.11 -6.37 -10.63
C HIS A 98 7.99 -6.42 -11.87
N GLY A 99 9.30 -6.20 -11.75
CA GLY A 99 10.23 -6.19 -12.88
C GLY A 99 10.35 -7.55 -13.57
N LEU A 100 10.40 -8.64 -12.80
CA LEU A 100 10.48 -10.01 -13.30
C LEU A 100 9.14 -10.49 -13.88
N ALA A 101 8.02 -10.19 -13.22
CA ALA A 101 6.70 -10.67 -13.65
C ALA A 101 6.13 -9.86 -14.83
N GLU A 102 6.29 -8.53 -14.83
CA GLU A 102 5.60 -7.67 -15.80
C GLU A 102 6.51 -7.17 -16.93
N LYS A 103 7.85 -7.27 -16.82
CA LYS A 103 8.83 -6.71 -17.78
C LYS A 103 8.48 -5.28 -18.27
N ARG A 104 7.78 -4.51 -17.45
CA ARG A 104 7.22 -3.19 -17.76
C ARG A 104 7.76 -2.18 -16.75
N SER A 105 7.86 -0.92 -17.16
CA SER A 105 8.12 0.17 -16.22
C SER A 105 7.01 0.20 -15.15
N PRO A 106 7.35 0.31 -13.86
CA PRO A 106 6.34 0.34 -12.82
C PRO A 106 5.42 1.55 -12.98
N LYS A 107 4.10 1.32 -13.02
CA LYS A 107 3.07 2.39 -13.13
C LYS A 107 3.16 3.44 -12.01
N PHE A 108 3.81 3.14 -10.88
CA PHE A 108 3.97 4.11 -9.81
C PHE A 108 4.87 5.30 -10.19
N LEU A 109 5.70 5.19 -11.24
CA LEU A 109 6.53 6.30 -11.70
C LEU A 109 5.72 7.42 -12.38
N ASP A 110 4.50 7.10 -12.85
CA ASP A 110 3.64 8.08 -13.53
C ASP A 110 2.87 8.96 -12.54
N ASN A 111 2.46 8.40 -11.40
CA ASN A 111 1.83 9.13 -10.30
C ASN A 111 2.16 8.47 -8.95
N VAL A 112 3.32 8.85 -8.41
CA VAL A 112 3.90 8.27 -7.19
C VAL A 112 2.93 8.40 -6.00
N VAL A 113 2.40 9.59 -5.77
CA VAL A 113 1.52 9.84 -4.60
C VAL A 113 0.28 8.97 -4.68
N GLN A 114 -0.40 8.96 -5.84
CA GLN A 114 -1.59 8.14 -6.02
C GLN A 114 -1.27 6.66 -5.83
N ALA A 115 -0.17 6.17 -6.43
CA ALA A 115 0.22 4.76 -6.34
C ALA A 115 0.48 4.32 -4.88
N PHE A 116 1.14 5.15 -4.08
CA PHE A 116 1.41 4.85 -2.67
C PHE A 116 0.14 4.84 -1.81
N VAL A 117 -0.81 5.75 -2.07
CA VAL A 117 -2.08 5.80 -1.33
C VAL A 117 -2.99 4.64 -1.74
N SER A 118 -3.03 4.30 -3.04
CA SER A 118 -3.93 3.26 -3.55
C SER A 118 -3.39 1.84 -3.35
N ALA A 119 -2.07 1.64 -3.27
CA ALA A 119 -1.50 0.29 -3.24
C ALA A 119 -1.96 -0.57 -2.04
N PRO A 120 -1.99 -0.07 -0.79
CA PRO A 120 -2.48 -0.87 0.34
C PRO A 120 -3.95 -1.25 0.17
N TYR A 121 -4.77 -0.32 -0.33
CA TYR A 121 -6.17 -0.56 -0.62
C TYR A 121 -6.37 -1.60 -1.72
N PHE A 122 -5.57 -1.54 -2.78
CA PHE A 122 -5.61 -2.50 -3.88
C PHE A 122 -5.33 -3.92 -3.39
N VAL A 123 -4.30 -4.11 -2.56
CA VAL A 123 -3.98 -5.43 -1.98
C VAL A 123 -5.13 -5.94 -1.11
N PHE A 124 -5.77 -5.07 -0.33
CA PHE A 124 -6.95 -5.45 0.44
C PHE A 124 -8.13 -5.84 -0.46
N PHE A 125 -8.37 -5.10 -1.55
CA PHE A 125 -9.39 -5.42 -2.54
C PHE A 125 -9.14 -6.75 -3.26
N GLU A 126 -7.90 -7.11 -3.52
CA GLU A 126 -7.55 -8.40 -4.11
C GLU A 126 -8.05 -9.55 -3.22
N VAL A 127 -7.86 -9.44 -1.91
CA VAL A 127 -8.40 -10.41 -0.93
C VAL A 127 -9.93 -10.39 -0.92
N LEU A 128 -10.55 -9.21 -0.89
CA LEU A 128 -12.02 -9.10 -0.95
C LEU A 128 -12.61 -9.71 -2.23
N PHE A 129 -11.96 -9.51 -3.38
CA PHE A 129 -12.37 -10.10 -4.65
C PHE A 129 -12.27 -11.63 -4.63
N MET A 130 -11.22 -12.19 -4.01
CA MET A 130 -11.12 -13.65 -3.80
C MET A 130 -12.27 -14.18 -2.92
N LEU A 131 -12.77 -13.38 -1.98
CA LEU A 131 -13.94 -13.69 -1.14
C LEU A 131 -15.28 -13.42 -1.85
N GLY A 132 -15.27 -12.98 -3.11
CA GLY A 132 -16.48 -12.73 -3.90
C GLY A 132 -17.12 -11.34 -3.71
N TYR A 133 -16.44 -10.40 -3.04
CA TYR A 133 -16.93 -9.03 -2.92
C TYR A 133 -16.94 -8.32 -4.28
N ARG A 134 -18.00 -7.56 -4.60
CA ARG A 134 -18.16 -6.77 -5.84
C ARG A 134 -17.66 -7.46 -7.13
N PRO A 135 -18.25 -8.59 -7.56
CA PRO A 135 -17.80 -9.35 -8.72
C PRO A 135 -17.93 -8.58 -10.05
N LYS A 136 -18.85 -7.61 -10.14
CA LYS A 136 -18.96 -6.71 -11.31
C LYS A 136 -17.74 -5.80 -11.44
N LEU A 137 -17.34 -5.15 -10.34
CA LEU A 137 -16.16 -4.29 -10.29
C LEU A 137 -14.89 -5.09 -10.62
N TYR A 138 -14.77 -6.32 -10.10
CA TYR A 138 -13.66 -7.20 -10.44
C TYR A 138 -13.56 -7.46 -11.96
N LYS A 139 -14.70 -7.74 -12.61
CA LYS A 139 -14.75 -7.95 -14.07
C LYS A 139 -14.35 -6.69 -14.84
N GLU A 140 -14.81 -5.52 -14.41
CA GLU A 140 -14.46 -4.22 -15.03
C GLU A 140 -12.97 -3.92 -14.88
N VAL A 141 -12.40 -4.10 -13.69
CA VAL A 141 -10.97 -3.93 -13.42
C VAL A 141 -10.15 -4.89 -14.29
N MET A 142 -10.53 -6.17 -14.34
CA MET A 142 -9.84 -7.17 -15.15
C MET A 142 -9.96 -6.87 -16.66
N TYR A 143 -11.08 -6.34 -17.12
CA TYR A 143 -11.25 -5.90 -18.49
C TYR A 143 -10.23 -4.80 -18.85
N GLU A 144 -10.12 -3.75 -18.04
CA GLU A 144 -9.16 -2.66 -18.28
C GLU A 144 -7.71 -3.13 -18.15
N VAL A 145 -7.39 -4.00 -17.18
CA VAL A 145 -6.05 -4.60 -17.06
C VAL A 145 -5.69 -5.39 -18.33
N ASN A 146 -6.59 -6.23 -18.83
CA ASN A 146 -6.35 -7.02 -20.04
C ASN A 146 -6.17 -6.14 -21.29
N LYS A 147 -6.97 -5.07 -21.41
CA LYS A 147 -6.85 -4.07 -22.48
C LYS A 147 -5.51 -3.33 -22.42
N ASP A 148 -5.04 -2.97 -21.24
CA ASP A 148 -3.73 -2.37 -21.01
C ASP A 148 -2.59 -3.31 -21.40
N ILE A 149 -2.68 -4.59 -21.03
CA ILE A 149 -1.71 -5.62 -21.40
C ILE A 149 -1.67 -5.80 -22.92
N ALA A 150 -2.83 -5.88 -23.57
CA ALA A 150 -2.92 -6.00 -25.02
C ALA A 150 -2.29 -4.79 -25.74
N THR A 151 -2.58 -3.58 -25.26
CA THR A 151 -2.02 -2.33 -25.80
C THR A 151 -0.50 -2.28 -25.64
N PHE A 152 0.02 -2.70 -24.47
CA PHE A 152 1.45 -2.77 -24.22
C PHE A 152 2.15 -3.78 -25.15
N ARG A 153 1.59 -4.99 -25.30
CA ARG A 153 2.11 -6.02 -26.22
C ARG A 153 2.11 -5.56 -27.68
N ALA A 154 1.08 -4.83 -28.10
CA ALA A 154 1.02 -4.25 -29.44
C ALA A 154 2.11 -3.19 -29.67
N ARG A 155 2.38 -2.34 -28.67
CA ARG A 155 3.48 -1.35 -28.72
C ARG A 155 4.86 -2.02 -28.79
N GLN A 156 5.10 -3.07 -28.03
CA GLN A 156 6.36 -3.84 -28.10
C GLN A 156 6.57 -4.43 -29.50
N LYS A 157 5.55 -5.11 -30.06
CA LYS A 157 5.63 -5.64 -31.43
C LYS A 157 5.97 -4.57 -32.47
N ARG A 158 5.41 -3.37 -32.37
CA ARG A 158 5.75 -2.25 -33.28
C ARG A 158 7.19 -1.76 -33.13
N ARG A 159 7.74 -1.78 -31.91
CA ARG A 159 9.13 -1.37 -31.65
C ARG A 159 10.14 -2.38 -32.20
N ASP A 160 9.79 -3.65 -32.22
CA ASP A 160 10.66 -4.74 -32.65
C ASP A 160 10.61 -5.00 -34.17
N VAL A 161 9.69 -4.35 -34.92
CA VAL A 161 9.70 -4.37 -36.39
C VAL A 161 10.78 -3.41 -36.89
N PRO A 162 11.82 -3.89 -37.62
CA PRO A 162 12.82 -3.00 -38.18
C PRO A 162 12.16 -2.08 -39.20
N ILE A 163 12.43 -0.78 -39.11
CA ILE A 163 12.07 0.18 -40.16
C ILE A 163 12.83 -0.27 -41.41
N ARG A 164 12.14 -0.91 -42.36
CA ARG A 164 12.68 -1.12 -43.70
C ARG A 164 12.89 0.27 -44.31
N LYS A 165 14.14 0.71 -44.38
CA LYS A 165 14.56 1.85 -45.20
C LYS A 165 14.55 1.44 -46.67
#